data_AF-A0A819M2Z2-F1
#
_entry.id   AF-A0A819M2Z2-F1
#
_cell.length_a   1.000
_cell.length_b   1.000
_cell.length_c   1.000
_cell.angle_alpha   90.00
_cell.angle_beta   90.00
_cell.angle_gamma   90.00
#
_symmetry.space_group_name_H-M   'P 1'
#
loop_
_entity.id
_entity.type
_entity.pdbx_description
1 polymer ?
#
loop_
_entity_poly.entity_id
_entity_poly.type
_entity_poly.pdbx_seq_one_letter_code
_entity_poly.pdbx_strand_id
1 'polypeptide(L)'
;MTGAVYDTKHWFHERNDKFWPGQEFGLEIDEILHQQRSKYQDILVFKSKTYGNVLVLDTCIQCTERDEFVYQEMAAFLPLLAHPCPKRVLIIGGGDGGVLREVVKHPQVEEVVLCEIDQNIKLTEPIDVQLADQLDTRYYTSDIHRAAFALPAFVCKKLQLQKQ
;
A
#
# COMPACT_ATOMS: atom_id res chain seq x y z
N MET A 1 -5.69 9.74 20.84
CA MET A 1 -7.06 10.30 20.88
C MET A 1 -7.53 10.42 19.45
N THR A 2 -8.35 9.49 19.00
CA THR A 2 -8.88 9.38 17.64
C THR A 2 -10.00 10.41 17.45
N GLY A 3 -9.61 11.67 17.32
CA GLY A 3 -10.49 12.70 16.76
C GLY A 3 -10.83 12.31 15.32
N ALA A 4 -12.07 12.59 14.89
CA ALA A 4 -12.54 12.26 13.54
C ALA A 4 -11.47 12.59 12.49
N VAL A 5 -11.09 11.60 11.68
CA VAL A 5 -10.02 11.71 10.66
C VAL A 5 -10.50 12.50 9.42
N TYR A 6 -11.59 13.23 9.58
CA TYR A 6 -12.22 14.01 8.54
C TYR A 6 -12.91 15.24 9.13
N ASP A 7 -12.94 16.32 8.34
CA ASP A 7 -13.45 17.61 8.79
C ASP A 7 -14.99 17.73 8.67
N THR A 8 -15.54 18.84 9.15
CA THR A 8 -16.99 19.14 9.10
C THR A 8 -17.54 19.31 7.67
N LYS A 9 -16.67 19.31 6.66
CA LYS A 9 -17.02 19.37 5.24
C LYS A 9 -16.89 18.02 4.55
N HIS A 10 -16.74 16.93 5.30
CA HIS A 10 -16.56 15.58 4.78
C HIS A 10 -15.27 15.41 3.95
N TRP A 11 -14.16 16.06 4.31
CA TRP A 11 -12.86 15.78 3.70
C TRP A 11 -12.00 14.92 4.61
N PHE A 12 -11.45 13.84 4.08
CA PHE A 12 -10.33 13.12 4.68
C PHE A 12 -9.03 13.84 4.34
N HIS A 13 -8.18 14.08 5.33
CA HIS A 13 -6.86 14.71 5.15
C HIS A 13 -5.77 13.78 5.67
N GLU A 14 -4.91 13.31 4.78
CA GLU A 14 -3.74 12.48 5.10
C GLU A 14 -2.63 13.35 5.68
N ARG A 15 -2.74 13.65 6.97
CA ARG A 15 -1.75 14.45 7.70
C ARG A 15 -0.85 13.57 8.56
N ASN A 16 0.46 13.74 8.43
CA ASN A 16 1.43 13.07 9.30
C ASN A 16 2.66 13.95 9.55
N ASP A 17 2.72 14.56 10.74
CA ASP A 17 3.80 15.47 11.13
C ASP A 17 5.17 14.78 11.25
N LYS A 18 5.20 13.45 11.39
CA LYS A 18 6.44 12.68 11.52
C LYS A 18 7.06 12.38 10.17
N PHE A 19 6.26 11.93 9.21
CA PHE A 19 6.76 11.43 7.93
C PHE A 19 6.71 12.47 6.80
N TRP A 20 5.74 13.39 6.81
CA TRP A 20 5.58 14.44 5.80
C TRP A 20 5.10 15.78 6.40
N PRO A 21 5.91 16.44 7.24
CA PRO A 21 5.52 17.70 7.86
C PRO A 21 5.26 18.80 6.82
N GLY A 22 4.18 19.58 7.02
CA GLY A 22 3.86 20.76 6.21
C GLY A 22 3.11 20.47 4.90
N GLN A 23 2.70 19.23 4.66
CA GLN A 23 1.85 18.85 3.53
C GLN A 23 0.79 17.83 3.94
N GLU A 24 -0.30 17.77 3.16
CA GLU A 24 -1.34 16.77 3.29
C GLU A 24 -1.97 16.50 1.92
N PHE A 25 -2.45 15.27 1.74
CA PHE A 25 -3.30 14.91 0.60
C PHE A 25 -4.75 14.80 1.08
N GLY A 26 -5.68 15.41 0.34
CA GLY A 26 -7.08 15.51 0.74
C GLY A 26 -8.02 14.81 -0.24
N LEU A 27 -8.95 13.99 0.26
CA LEU A 27 -10.02 13.38 -0.53
C LEU A 27 -11.38 13.71 0.07
N GLU A 28 -12.30 14.19 -0.77
CA GLU A 28 -13.69 14.39 -0.39
C GLU A 28 -14.39 13.03 -0.22
N ILE A 29 -15.02 12.86 0.93
CA ILE A 29 -15.75 11.68 1.35
C ILE A 29 -17.20 11.78 0.84
N ASP A 30 -17.64 10.74 0.14
CA ASP A 30 -19.05 10.51 -0.19
C ASP A 30 -19.77 9.80 0.97
N GLU A 31 -19.17 8.72 1.48
CA GLU A 31 -19.75 7.86 2.51
C GLU A 31 -18.67 7.15 3.32
N ILE A 32 -18.85 7.06 4.64
CA ILE A 32 -18.02 6.19 5.49
C ILE A 32 -18.59 4.77 5.42
N LEU A 33 -17.79 3.81 4.95
CA LEU A 33 -18.21 2.42 4.76
C LEU A 33 -17.87 1.55 5.97
N HIS A 34 -16.71 1.81 6.61
CA HIS A 34 -16.24 1.06 7.78
C HIS A 34 -15.32 1.92 8.63
N GLN A 35 -15.43 1.82 9.95
CA GLN A 35 -14.49 2.45 10.87
C GLN A 35 -14.31 1.59 12.11
N GLN A 36 -13.06 1.22 12.43
CA GLN A 36 -12.74 0.33 13.52
C GLN A 36 -11.31 0.55 14.02
N ARG A 37 -11.05 0.36 15.31
CA ARG A 37 -9.69 0.16 15.84
C ARG A 37 -9.44 -1.34 16.02
N SER A 38 -8.40 -1.87 15.40
CA SER A 38 -7.94 -3.25 15.61
C SER A 38 -6.98 -3.34 16.80
N LYS A 39 -6.44 -4.53 17.06
CA LYS A 39 -5.33 -4.71 18.02
C LYS A 39 -4.09 -3.90 17.63
N TYR A 40 -3.92 -3.58 16.35
CA TYR A 40 -2.69 -3.00 15.81
C TYR A 40 -2.87 -1.54 15.37
N GLN A 41 -3.97 -1.20 14.70
CA GLN A 41 -4.12 0.08 13.97
C GLN A 41 -5.57 0.56 13.89
N ASP A 42 -5.76 1.83 13.55
CA ASP A 42 -7.05 2.40 13.18
C ASP A 42 -7.31 2.07 11.71
N ILE A 43 -8.50 1.56 11.42
CA ILE A 43 -8.96 1.14 10.11
C ILE A 43 -10.13 2.04 9.74
N LEU A 44 -10.03 2.67 8.58
CA LEU A 44 -11.10 3.44 7.98
C LEU A 44 -11.24 3.04 6.51
N VAL A 45 -12.47 2.72 6.11
CA VAL A 45 -12.83 2.54 4.71
C VAL A 45 -13.91 3.55 4.39
N PHE A 46 -13.69 4.34 3.34
CA PHE A 46 -14.69 5.30 2.89
C PHE A 46 -14.77 5.31 1.37
N LYS A 47 -15.95 5.63 0.86
CA LYS A 47 -16.15 5.94 -0.55
C LYS A 47 -15.82 7.41 -0.77
N SER A 48 -14.89 7.69 -1.66
CA SER A 48 -14.54 9.05 -2.07
C SER A 48 -15.40 9.52 -3.25
N LYS A 49 -15.47 10.84 -3.47
CA LYS A 49 -16.17 11.40 -4.63
C LYS A 49 -15.53 11.05 -5.97
N THR A 50 -14.20 10.86 -6.02
CA THR A 50 -13.45 10.80 -7.29
C THR A 50 -12.38 9.72 -7.38
N TYR A 51 -12.14 8.94 -6.32
CA TYR A 51 -11.12 7.89 -6.25
C TYR A 51 -11.69 6.49 -5.91
N GLY A 52 -13.01 6.34 -5.91
CA GLY A 52 -13.68 5.10 -5.52
C GLY A 52 -13.55 4.84 -4.02
N ASN A 53 -13.55 3.57 -3.63
CA ASN A 53 -13.33 3.17 -2.24
C ASN A 53 -11.85 3.36 -1.84
N VAL A 54 -11.64 3.81 -0.61
CA VAL A 54 -10.34 4.16 -0.04
C VAL A 54 -10.14 3.40 1.26
N LEU A 55 -9.01 2.68 1.38
CA LEU A 55 -8.55 2.06 2.62
C LEU A 55 -7.52 2.96 3.30
N VAL A 56 -7.72 3.24 4.58
CA VAL A 56 -6.83 4.03 5.42
C VAL A 56 -6.46 3.24 6.67
N LEU A 57 -5.17 3.21 6.99
CA LEU A 57 -4.60 2.62 8.19
C LEU A 57 -3.79 3.66 8.95
N ASP A 58 -4.07 3.86 10.25
CA ASP A 58 -3.42 4.85 11.12
C ASP A 58 -3.23 6.20 10.40
N THR A 59 -4.32 6.73 9.83
CA THR A 59 -4.42 8.00 9.09
C THR A 59 -3.67 8.07 7.75
N CYS A 60 -3.09 6.97 7.27
CA CYS A 60 -2.37 6.90 6.01
C CYS A 60 -3.20 6.13 4.97
N ILE A 61 -3.38 6.70 3.78
CA ILE A 61 -4.06 6.04 2.66
C ILE A 61 -3.19 4.88 2.19
N GLN A 62 -3.76 3.68 2.16
CA GLN A 62 -3.06 2.48 1.70
C GLN A 62 -3.33 2.22 0.23
N CYS A 63 -4.59 2.35 -0.19
CA CYS A 63 -4.98 2.17 -1.58
C CYS A 63 -6.30 2.89 -1.89
N THR A 64 -6.48 3.22 -3.17
CA THR A 64 -7.75 3.64 -3.74
C THR A 64 -8.07 2.79 -4.97
N GLU A 65 -9.35 2.51 -5.23
CA GLU A 65 -9.75 1.76 -6.43
C GLU A 65 -9.29 2.42 -7.75
N ARG A 66 -9.07 3.74 -7.74
CA ARG A 66 -8.68 4.48 -8.94
C ARG A 66 -7.24 4.27 -9.37
N ASP A 67 -6.33 4.03 -8.43
CA ASP A 67 -4.88 4.04 -8.69
C ASP A 67 -4.07 2.90 -8.06
N GLU A 68 -4.73 1.99 -7.31
CA GLU A 68 -4.07 0.84 -6.68
C GLU A 68 -3.23 -0.01 -7.64
N PHE A 69 -3.65 -0.10 -8.91
CA PHE A 69 -3.03 -0.96 -9.91
C PHE A 69 -1.56 -0.58 -10.12
N VAL A 70 -1.22 0.71 -9.97
CA VAL A 70 0.15 1.21 -10.14
C VAL A 70 1.09 0.55 -9.15
N TYR A 71 0.72 0.51 -7.87
CA TYR A 71 1.55 -0.12 -6.84
C TYR A 71 1.50 -1.65 -6.97
N GLN A 72 0.31 -2.23 -7.11
CA GLN A 72 0.13 -3.66 -7.04
C GLN A 72 0.78 -4.40 -8.22
N GLU A 73 0.60 -3.91 -9.45
CA GLU A 73 1.24 -4.49 -10.64
C GLU A 73 2.76 -4.36 -10.58
N MET A 74 3.28 -3.21 -10.13
CA MET A 74 4.72 -2.99 -10.05
C MET A 74 5.36 -3.84 -8.94
N ALA A 75 4.72 -3.95 -7.79
CA ALA A 75 5.18 -4.77 -6.67
C ALA A 75 5.18 -6.26 -7.01
N ALA A 76 4.23 -6.73 -7.84
CA ALA A 76 4.15 -8.12 -8.25
C ALA A 76 5.00 -8.46 -9.48
N PHE A 77 4.81 -7.75 -10.60
CA PHE A 77 5.38 -8.16 -11.88
C PHE A 77 6.88 -7.89 -11.99
N LEU A 78 7.41 -6.81 -11.41
CA LEU A 78 8.85 -6.56 -11.46
C LEU A 78 9.68 -7.73 -10.88
N PRO A 79 9.44 -8.21 -9.65
CA PRO A 79 10.20 -9.34 -9.11
C PRO A 79 9.88 -10.67 -9.82
N LEU A 80 8.62 -10.90 -10.22
CA LEU A 80 8.24 -12.14 -10.90
C LEU A 80 8.90 -12.27 -12.28
N LEU A 81 8.91 -11.20 -13.08
CA LEU A 81 9.50 -11.19 -14.41
C LEU A 81 11.03 -11.19 -14.38
N ALA A 82 11.64 -10.69 -13.30
CA ALA A 82 13.09 -10.75 -13.11
C ALA A 82 13.58 -12.14 -12.66
N HIS A 83 12.70 -12.96 -12.08
CA HIS A 83 13.06 -14.29 -11.57
C HIS A 83 12.90 -15.35 -12.68
N PRO A 84 13.89 -16.25 -12.89
CA PRO A 84 13.85 -17.20 -14.02
C PRO A 84 12.75 -18.28 -13.92
N CYS A 85 12.28 -18.59 -12.70
CA CYS A 85 11.19 -19.55 -12.48
C CYS A 85 10.53 -19.32 -11.09
N PRO A 86 9.68 -18.30 -10.91
CA PRO A 86 9.09 -17.98 -9.62
C PRO A 86 7.93 -18.93 -9.28
N LYS A 87 8.24 -20.03 -8.59
CA LYS A 87 7.24 -21.04 -8.20
C LYS A 87 6.55 -20.78 -6.86
N ARG A 88 7.28 -20.23 -5.90
CA ARG A 88 6.78 -19.97 -4.54
C ARG A 88 7.03 -18.52 -4.19
N VAL A 89 5.99 -17.84 -3.73
CA VAL A 89 6.02 -16.40 -3.45
C VAL A 89 5.58 -16.15 -2.01
N LEU A 90 6.33 -15.32 -1.30
CA LEU A 90 5.96 -14.82 0.03
C LEU A 90 5.64 -13.34 -0.08
N ILE A 91 4.45 -12.96 0.38
CA ILE A 91 3.97 -11.59 0.50
C ILE A 91 3.87 -11.29 2.01
N ILE A 92 4.51 -10.21 2.45
CA ILE A 92 4.44 -9.72 3.84
C ILE A 92 3.62 -8.43 3.86
N GLY A 93 2.63 -8.37 4.74
CA GLY A 93 1.57 -7.37 4.64
C GLY A 93 0.62 -7.68 3.48
N GLY A 94 0.15 -6.65 2.78
CA GLY A 94 -0.69 -6.81 1.59
C GLY A 94 -2.07 -7.42 1.89
N GLY A 95 -2.59 -7.21 3.10
CA GLY A 95 -3.87 -7.76 3.52
C GLY A 95 -5.06 -7.30 2.65
N ASP A 96 -4.94 -6.18 1.94
CA ASP A 96 -5.91 -5.75 0.91
C ASP A 96 -6.04 -6.74 -0.26
N GLY A 97 -5.09 -7.66 -0.41
CA GLY A 97 -5.12 -8.75 -1.40
C GLY A 97 -4.71 -8.32 -2.80
N GLY A 98 -4.37 -7.05 -3.01
CA GLY A 98 -4.03 -6.50 -4.30
C GLY A 98 -2.79 -7.10 -4.96
N VAL A 99 -1.68 -7.14 -4.22
CA VAL A 99 -0.45 -7.78 -4.71
C VAL A 99 -0.67 -9.28 -4.96
N LEU A 100 -1.44 -9.95 -4.08
CA LEU A 100 -1.79 -11.36 -4.27
C LEU A 100 -2.55 -11.59 -5.58
N ARG A 101 -3.52 -10.73 -5.91
CA ARG A 101 -4.28 -10.77 -7.18
C ARG A 101 -3.37 -10.70 -8.39
N GLU A 102 -2.29 -9.92 -8.34
CA GLU A 102 -1.34 -9.80 -9.43
C GLU A 102 -0.36 -10.98 -9.48
N VAL A 103 0.12 -11.45 -8.33
CA VAL A 103 1.04 -12.60 -8.24
C VAL A 103 0.46 -13.86 -8.85
N VAL A 104 -0.82 -14.17 -8.57
CA VAL A 104 -1.47 -15.39 -9.07
C VAL A 104 -1.71 -15.40 -10.59
N LYS A 105 -1.50 -14.27 -11.29
CA LYS A 105 -1.57 -14.20 -12.75
C LYS A 105 -0.34 -14.81 -13.42
N HIS A 106 0.78 -14.96 -12.71
CA HIS A 106 2.02 -15.45 -13.30
C HIS A 106 1.99 -16.99 -13.44
N PRO A 107 2.12 -17.55 -14.65
CA PRO A 107 1.80 -18.96 -14.93
C PRO A 107 2.73 -19.98 -14.27
N GLN A 108 3.92 -19.57 -13.84
CA GLN A 108 4.87 -20.44 -13.13
C GLN A 108 4.67 -20.47 -11.61
N VAL A 109 3.82 -19.59 -11.06
CA VAL A 109 3.55 -19.55 -9.61
C VAL A 109 2.65 -20.74 -9.25
N GLU A 110 3.10 -21.52 -8.27
CA GLU A 110 2.44 -22.74 -7.77
C GLU A 110 1.93 -22.53 -6.33
N GLU A 111 2.61 -21.70 -5.53
CA GLU A 111 2.28 -21.45 -4.12
C GLU A 111 2.48 -19.97 -3.78
N VAL A 112 1.53 -19.37 -3.06
CA VAL A 112 1.64 -18.02 -2.50
C VAL A 112 1.31 -18.04 -1.03
N VAL A 113 2.22 -17.50 -0.23
CA VAL A 113 2.04 -17.27 1.21
C VAL A 113 1.80 -15.79 1.45
N LEU A 114 0.68 -15.43 2.08
CA LEU A 114 0.39 -14.07 2.54
C LEU A 114 0.51 -14.01 4.07
N CYS A 115 1.44 -13.21 4.58
CA CYS A 115 1.66 -13.00 6.01
C CYS A 115 1.18 -11.61 6.42
N GLU A 116 -0.07 -11.53 6.91
CA GLU A 116 -0.67 -10.31 7.44
C GLU A 116 -0.80 -10.39 8.97
N ILE A 117 -0.34 -9.34 9.67
CA ILE A 117 -0.35 -9.26 11.14
C ILE A 117 -1.73 -8.91 11.68
N ASP A 118 -2.49 -8.07 10.97
CA ASP A 118 -3.81 -7.61 11.37
C ASP A 118 -4.92 -8.46 10.76
N GLN A 119 -5.55 -9.28 11.60
CA GLN A 119 -6.65 -10.15 11.18
C GLN A 119 -7.87 -9.38 10.65
N ASN A 120 -8.04 -8.10 11.00
CA ASN A 120 -9.17 -7.30 10.53
C ASN A 120 -8.98 -6.76 9.11
N ILE A 121 -7.79 -6.96 8.53
CA ILE A 121 -7.47 -6.60 7.14
C ILE A 121 -7.45 -7.86 6.24
N LYS A 122 -7.64 -9.06 6.80
CA LYS A 122 -7.44 -10.33 6.07
C LYS A 122 -8.59 -10.70 5.14
N LEU A 123 -8.22 -11.10 3.92
CA LEU A 123 -9.03 -11.95 3.04
C LEU A 123 -8.52 -13.41 2.95
N THR A 124 -7.40 -13.78 3.60
CA THR A 124 -6.83 -15.16 3.57
C THR A 124 -6.16 -15.57 4.90
N GLU A 125 -5.88 -16.87 5.09
CA GLU A 125 -5.39 -17.45 6.35
C GLU A 125 -3.99 -16.95 6.81
N PRO A 126 -3.68 -16.96 8.12
CA PRO A 126 -2.42 -16.45 8.67
C PRO A 126 -1.20 -17.33 8.39
N ILE A 127 -0.04 -16.72 8.14
CA ILE A 127 1.29 -17.35 8.31
C ILE A 127 2.14 -16.54 9.30
N ASP A 128 3.08 -17.22 9.96
CA ASP A 128 3.91 -16.75 11.08
C ASP A 128 4.75 -15.50 10.74
N VAL A 129 4.54 -14.45 11.53
CA VAL A 129 5.10 -13.10 11.38
C VAL A 129 6.61 -13.06 11.71
N GLN A 130 7.14 -14.07 12.42
CA GLN A 130 8.57 -14.12 12.79
C GLN A 130 9.50 -14.41 11.60
N LEU A 131 8.95 -14.85 10.46
CA LEU A 131 9.73 -15.12 9.25
C LEU A 131 10.14 -13.82 8.54
N ALA A 132 9.35 -12.75 8.67
CA ALA A 132 9.55 -11.48 7.94
C ALA A 132 10.88 -10.79 8.25
N ASP A 133 11.26 -10.78 9.54
CA ASP A 133 12.47 -10.10 10.02
C ASP A 133 13.77 -10.82 9.64
N GLN A 134 13.68 -12.00 9.01
CA GLN A 134 14.83 -12.84 8.65
C GLN A 134 15.06 -12.92 7.13
N LEU A 135 14.26 -12.21 6.32
CA LEU A 135 14.34 -12.32 4.86
C LEU A 135 15.31 -11.30 4.28
N ASP A 136 16.42 -11.80 3.76
CA ASP A 136 17.29 -11.06 2.84
C ASP A 136 16.60 -10.95 1.47
N THR A 137 15.80 -9.88 1.28
CA THR A 137 14.99 -9.68 0.08
C THR A 137 15.85 -9.22 -1.10
N ARG A 138 16.11 -10.13 -2.06
CA ARG A 138 16.95 -9.83 -3.23
C ARG A 138 16.42 -8.72 -4.15
N TYR A 139 15.11 -8.50 -4.19
CA TYR A 139 14.46 -7.68 -5.23
C TYR A 139 13.57 -6.55 -4.71
N TYR A 140 13.27 -6.51 -3.41
CA TYR A 140 12.54 -5.40 -2.81
C TYR A 140 13.42 -4.79 -1.73
N THR A 141 13.73 -3.52 -1.89
CA THR A 141 14.53 -2.73 -0.96
C THR A 141 13.81 -1.42 -0.66
N SER A 142 14.18 -0.75 0.42
CA SER A 142 13.68 0.60 0.72
C SER A 142 13.95 1.60 -0.41
N ASP A 143 15.03 1.39 -1.19
CA ASP A 143 15.35 2.20 -2.37
C ASP A 143 14.38 1.97 -3.53
N ILE A 144 13.95 0.72 -3.77
CA ILE A 144 12.94 0.39 -4.79
C ILE A 144 11.58 0.98 -4.41
N HIS A 145 11.20 0.89 -3.13
CA HIS A 145 9.99 1.53 -2.63
C HIS A 145 10.00 3.04 -2.88
N ARG A 146 11.11 3.72 -2.54
CA ARG A 146 11.26 5.17 -2.81
C ARG A 146 11.27 5.51 -4.30
N ALA A 147 11.86 4.66 -5.13
CA ALA A 147 11.96 4.90 -6.57
C ALA A 147 10.60 4.92 -7.29
N ALA A 148 9.62 4.16 -6.81
CA ALA A 148 8.25 4.18 -7.36
C ALA A 148 7.60 5.57 -7.27
N PHE A 149 8.04 6.40 -6.32
CA PHE A 149 7.53 7.76 -6.09
C PHE A 149 8.53 8.85 -6.53
N ALA A 150 9.68 8.46 -7.09
CA ALA A 150 10.71 9.41 -7.51
C ALA A 150 10.34 10.07 -8.85
N LEU A 151 10.49 11.39 -8.92
CA LEU A 151 10.34 12.14 -10.17
C LEU A 151 11.33 11.63 -11.24
N PRO A 152 10.86 11.36 -12.48
CA PRO A 152 11.73 10.91 -13.55
C PRO A 152 12.86 11.90 -13.84
N ALA A 153 14.06 11.39 -14.15
CA ALA A 153 15.26 12.21 -14.32
C ALA A 153 15.12 13.32 -15.39
N PHE A 154 14.35 13.06 -16.46
CA PHE A 154 14.11 14.06 -17.50
C PHE A 154 13.27 15.24 -17.00
N VAL A 155 12.34 15.00 -16.06
CA VAL A 155 11.52 16.04 -15.43
C VAL A 155 12.39 16.91 -14.55
N CYS A 156 13.25 16.31 -13.72
CA CYS A 156 14.21 17.04 -12.89
C CYS A 156 15.11 17.94 -13.75
N LYS A 157 15.63 17.41 -14.87
CA LYS A 157 16.50 18.16 -15.79
C LYS A 157 15.78 19.34 -16.46
N LYS A 158 14.53 19.15 -16.89
CA LYS A 158 13.72 20.21 -17.52
C LYS A 158 13.37 21.33 -16.55
N LEU A 159 13.15 20.99 -15.28
CA LEU A 159 12.78 21.92 -14.22
C LEU A 159 13.97 22.47 -13.43
N GLN A 160 15.22 22.14 -13.82
CA GLN A 160 16.45 22.52 -13.11
C GLN A 160 16.44 22.14 -11.62
N LEU A 161 15.75 21.06 -11.27
CA LEU A 161 15.67 20.57 -9.89
C LEU A 161 16.93 19.76 -9.55
N GLN A 162 17.58 20.09 -8.43
CA GLN A 162 18.60 19.23 -7.85
C GLN A 162 17.94 18.05 -7.13
N LYS A 163 18.45 16.83 -7.33
CA LYS A 163 18.06 15.69 -6.50
C LYS A 163 18.61 15.91 -5.09
N GLN A 164 17.76 15.81 -4.08
CA GLN A 164 18.18 15.67 -2.68
C GLN A 164 18.83 14.31 -2.46
#